data_AF-A0A653I3E7-F1
#
_entry.id   AF-A0A653I3E7-F1
#
_cell.length_a   1.000
_cell.length_b   1.000
_cell.length_c   1.000
_cell.angle_alpha   90.00
_cell.angle_beta   90.00
_cell.angle_gamma   90.00
#
_symmetry.space_group_name_H-M   'P 1'
#
loop_
_entity.id
_entity.type
_entity.pdbx_description
1 polymer ?
#
loop_
_entity_poly.entity_id
_entity_poly.type
_entity_poly.pdbx_seq_one_letter_code
_entity_poly.pdbx_strand_id
1 'polypeptide(L)' 'MTQQAGITQSMSRAGKCIDNGPIESFWGALKCESYYLHTFEEFDELHDAIRRYIRFYNELRYQKRLNGLSPLEFRAQAV' A
#
# COMPACT_ATOMS: atom_id res chain seq x y z
N MET A 1 18.67 8.58 7.32
CA MET A 1 17.98 7.92 6.19
C MET A 1 17.43 8.91 5.17
N THR A 2 16.37 9.69 5.45
CA THR A 2 15.78 10.64 4.48
C THR A 2 16.73 11.76 4.06
N GLN A 3 17.38 12.42 5.02
CA GLN A 3 18.39 13.47 4.74
C GLN A 3 19.60 12.93 3.98
N GLN A 4 20.05 11.70 4.28
CA GLN A 4 21.14 11.03 3.55
C GLN A 4 20.76 10.69 2.11
N ALA A 5 19.47 10.45 1.84
CA ALA A 5 18.94 10.18 0.51
C ALA A 5 18.54 11.46 -0.26
N GLY A 6 18.79 12.66 0.29
CA GLY A 6 18.38 13.93 -0.33
C GLY A 6 16.86 14.14 -0.37
N ILE A 7 16.10 13.42 0.47
CA ILE A 7 14.64 13.49 0.51
C ILE A 7 14.20 14.48 1.59
N THR A 8 13.44 15.51 1.19
CA THR A 8 12.80 16.43 2.11
C THR A 8 11.65 15.74 2.83
N GLN A 9 11.72 15.65 4.16
CA GLN A 9 10.60 15.17 4.96
C GLN A 9 9.50 16.23 4.97
N SER A 10 8.30 15.86 4.51
CA SER A 10 7.11 16.71 4.58
C SER A 10 6.15 16.09 5.58
N MET A 11 5.77 16.86 6.60
CA MET A 11 4.78 16.46 7.61
C MET A 11 3.66 17.49 7.61
N SER A 12 2.42 17.03 7.41
CA SER A 12 1.25 17.88 7.60
C SER A 12 1.09 18.27 9.08
N ARG A 13 0.49 19.44 9.35
CA ARG A 13 0.23 19.90 10.73
C ARG A 13 -0.71 18.93 11.45
N ALA A 14 -0.55 18.81 12.77
CA ALA A 14 -1.47 18.03 13.60
C ALA A 14 -2.93 18.43 13.32
N GLY A 15 -3.79 17.44 13.08
CA GLY A 15 -5.19 17.65 12.70
C GLY A 15 -5.45 17.86 11.20
N LYS A 16 -4.44 17.74 10.32
CA LYS A 16 -4.60 17.88 8.87
C LYS A 16 -4.05 16.66 8.12
N CYS A 17 -4.72 15.52 8.22
CA CYS A 17 -4.31 14.22 7.65
C CYS A 17 -4.73 14.00 6.19
N ILE A 18 -4.84 15.06 5.37
CA ILE A 18 -5.41 14.97 4.02
C ILE A 18 -4.57 14.06 3.11
N ASP A 19 -3.26 13.99 3.37
CA ASP A 19 -2.28 13.16 2.68
C ASP A 19 -2.29 11.69 3.10
N ASN A 20 -2.88 11.34 4.25
CA ASN A 20 -2.82 9.98 4.80
C ASN A 20 -3.90 9.03 4.24
N GLY A 21 -4.99 9.56 3.70
CA GLY A 21 -6.12 8.75 3.22
C GLY A 21 -5.76 7.62 2.26
N PRO A 22 -4.88 7.81 1.26
CA PRO A 22 -4.47 6.74 0.35
C PRO A 22 -3.78 5.57 1.05
N ILE A 23 -2.87 5.85 1.99
CA ILE A 23 -2.13 4.80 2.69
C ILE A 23 -2.99 4.11 3.75
N GLU A 24 -3.90 4.83 4.41
CA GLU A 24 -4.91 4.24 5.30
C GLU A 24 -5.83 3.27 4.56
N SER A 25 -6.29 3.65 3.36
CA SER A 25 -7.11 2.78 2.52
C SER A 25 -6.38 1.50 2.13
N PHE A 26 -5.09 1.59 1.78
CA PHE A 26 -4.26 0.42 1.51
C PHE A 26 -4.15 -0.50 2.74
N TRP A 27 -3.84 0.05 3.91
CA TRP A 27 -3.72 -0.74 5.14
C TRP A 27 -5.03 -1.40 5.56
N GLY A 28 -6.16 -0.70 5.40
CA GLY A 28 -7.49 -1.27 5.63
C GLY A 28 -7.74 -2.49 4.73
N ALA A 29 -7.45 -2.35 3.43
CA ALA A 29 -7.60 -3.45 2.48
C ALA A 29 -6.68 -4.63 2.83
N LEU A 30 -5.38 -4.39 3.07
CA LEU A 30 -4.42 -5.43 3.46
C LEU A 30 -4.88 -6.22 4.67
N LYS A 31 -5.38 -5.51 5.68
CA LYS A 31 -5.83 -6.16 6.91
C LYS A 31 -7.06 -7.03 6.67
N CYS A 32 -8.08 -6.50 6.00
CA CYS A 32 -9.33 -7.20 5.75
C CYS A 32 -9.20 -8.37 4.76
N GLU A 33 -8.36 -8.20 3.73
CA GLU A 33 -8.29 -9.14 2.60
C GLU A 33 -7.15 -10.16 2.74
N SER A 34 -6.23 -9.98 3.70
CA SER A 34 -5.13 -10.91 3.94
C SER A 34 -4.91 -11.20 5.41
N TYR A 35 -4.58 -10.18 6.21
CA TYR A 35 -4.10 -10.41 7.58
C TYR A 35 -5.16 -11.06 8.48
N TYR A 36 -6.38 -10.54 8.52
CA TYR A 36 -7.44 -11.06 9.40
C TYR A 36 -8.01 -12.41 8.96
N LEU A 37 -7.69 -12.86 7.75
CA LEU A 37 -8.16 -14.15 7.23
C LEU A 37 -7.26 -15.32 7.63
N HIS A 38 -6.11 -15.04 8.27
CA HIS A 38 -5.10 -16.04 8.59
C HIS A 38 -4.61 -15.88 10.03
N THR A 39 -4.16 -16.98 10.61
CA THR A 39 -3.31 -16.96 11.82
C THR A 39 -1.90 -17.34 11.37
N PHE A 40 -0.90 -16.62 11.87
CA PHE A 40 0.50 -16.85 11.55
C PHE A 40 1.19 -17.32 12.82
N GLU A 41 1.89 -18.45 12.73
CA GLU A 41 2.64 -18.98 13.89
C GLU A 41 4.05 -18.39 13.90
N GLU A 42 4.62 -18.17 12.71
CA GLU A 42 5.98 -17.66 12.54
C GLU A 42 6.00 -16.30 11.85
N PHE A 43 7.01 -15.48 12.19
CA PHE A 43 7.19 -14.16 11.57
C PHE A 43 7.37 -14.25 10.05
N ASP A 44 8.11 -15.24 9.57
CA ASP A 44 8.40 -15.40 8.14
C ASP A 44 7.13 -15.66 7.33
N GLU A 45 6.15 -16.38 7.88
CA GLU A 45 4.86 -16.62 7.24
C GLU A 45 4.07 -15.31 7.07
N LEU A 46 4.04 -14.47 8.11
CA LEU A 46 3.43 -13.15 8.08
C LEU A 46 4.14 -12.25 7.07
N HIS A 47 5.47 -12.22 7.11
CA HIS A 47 6.28 -11.42 6.19
C HIS A 47 6.00 -11.79 4.73
N ASP A 48 5.96 -13.09 4.43
CA ASP A 48 5.66 -13.58 3.10
C ASP A 48 4.20 -13.31 2.67
N ALA A 49 3.24 -13.41 3.58
CA ALA A 49 1.85 -13.05 3.29
C ALA A 49 1.71 -11.56 2.93
N ILE A 50 2.35 -10.68 3.71
CA ILE A 50 2.39 -9.23 3.41
C ILE A 50 3.06 -8.98 2.06
N ARG A 51 4.20 -9.62 1.78
CA ARG A 51 4.93 -9.48 0.52
C ARG A 51 4.08 -9.91 -0.68
N ARG A 52 3.41 -11.06 -0.57
CA ARG A 52 2.48 -11.55 -1.61
C ARG A 52 1.32 -10.59 -1.82
N TYR A 53 0.73 -10.07 -0.75
CA TYR A 53 -0.39 -9.13 -0.85
C TYR A 53 0.03 -7.80 -1.50
N ILE A 54 1.19 -7.25 -1.14
CA ILE A 54 1.72 -6.03 -1.77
C ILE A 54 1.89 -6.22 -3.28
N ARG A 55 2.44 -7.37 -3.69
CA ARG A 55 2.59 -7.70 -5.11
C ARG A 55 1.23 -7.78 -5.81
N PHE A 56 0.28 -8.54 -5.24
CA PHE A 56 -1.09 -8.60 -5.74
C PHE A 56 -1.73 -7.21 -5.87
N TYR A 57 -1.63 -6.40 -4.82
CA TYR A 57 -2.24 -5.07 -4.79
C TYR A 57 -1.70 -4.16 -5.90
N ASN A 58 -0.39 -4.18 -6.15
CA ASN A 58 0.24 -3.30 -7.13
C ASN A 58 0.14 -3.80 -8.57
N GLU A 59 0.27 -5.11 -8.79
CA GLU A 59 0.42 -5.70 -10.13
C GLU A 59 -0.88 -6.29 -10.67
N LEU A 60 -1.80 -6.74 -9.81
CA LEU A 60 -2.93 -7.60 -10.21
C LEU A 60 -4.30 -7.05 -9.77
N ARG A 61 -4.36 -6.17 -8.77
CA ARG A 61 -5.63 -5.69 -8.22
C ARG A 61 -6.25 -4.64 -9.13
N TYR A 62 -7.27 -5.03 -9.88
CA TYR A 62 -8.09 -4.10 -10.64
C TYR A 62 -8.87 -3.16 -9.73
N GLN A 63 -8.82 -1.86 -10.03
CA GLN A 63 -9.54 -0.85 -9.26
C GLN A 63 -10.47 -0.06 -10.17
N LYS A 64 -11.76 -0.02 -9.81
CA LYS A 64 -12.77 0.75 -10.56
C LYS A 64 -12.39 2.23 -10.72
N ARG A 65 -11.75 2.83 -9.69
CA ARG A 65 -11.25 4.21 -9.73
C ARG A 65 -10.14 4.42 -10.78
N LEU A 66 -9.41 3.36 -11.10
CA LEU A 66 -8.31 3.35 -12.07
C LEU A 66 -8.77 2.78 -13.43
N ASN A 67 -10.05 2.92 -13.77
CA ASN A 67 -10.64 2.35 -15.00
C ASN A 67 -10.42 0.84 -15.15
N GLY A 68 -10.41 0.11 -14.03
CA GLY A 68 -10.18 -1.33 -14.04
C GLY A 68 -8.73 -1.74 -14.25
N LEU A 69 -7.77 -0.82 -14.10
CA LEU A 69 -6.34 -1.12 -14.13
C LEU A 69 -5.80 -1.41 -12.73
N SER A 70 -4.70 -2.15 -12.67
CA SER A 70 -3.85 -2.22 -11.48
C SER A 70 -3.12 -0.89 -11.23
N PRO A 71 -2.67 -0.63 -9.99
CA PRO A 71 -1.87 0.56 -9.69
C PRO A 71 -0.65 0.73 -10.60
N LEU A 72 0.05 -0.37 -10.91
CA LEU A 72 1.23 -0.33 -11.76
C LEU A 72 0.88 -0.02 -13.23
N GLU A 73 -0.17 -0.63 -13.76
CA GLU A 73 -0.66 -0.34 -15.12
C GLU A 73 -1.12 1.11 -15.24
N PHE A 74 -1.88 1.62 -14.26
CA PHE A 74 -2.30 3.02 -14.24
C PHE A 74 -1.10 3.97 -14.18
N ARG A 75 -0.09 3.65 -13.37
CA ARG A 75 1.15 4.45 -13.28
C ARG A 75 1.90 4.48 -14.62
N ALA A 76 1.93 3.37 -15.35
CA ALA A 76 2.61 3.30 -16.65
C ALA A 76 1.94 4.17 -17.73
N GLN A 77 0.68 4.60 -17.54
CA GLN A 77 -0.03 5.51 -18.45
C GLN A 77 0.21 6.99 -18.14
N ALA A 78 0.65 7.33 -16.93
CA ALA A 78 0.96 8.69 -16.53
C ALA A 78 2.35 9.08 -17.05
N VAL A 79 2.39 9.52 -18.32
CA VAL A 79 3.56 10.13 -18.98
C VAL A 79 3.60 11.63 -18.70
#